data_AF-A0A8J3ZTQ0-F1
#
_entry.id   AF-A0A8J3ZTQ0-F1
#
_cell.length_a   1.000
_cell.length_b   1.000
_cell.length_c   1.000
_cell.angle_alpha   90.00
_cell.angle_beta   90.00
_cell.angle_gamma   90.00
#
_symmetry.space_group_name_H-M   'P 1'
#
loop_
_entity.id
_entity.type
_entity.pdbx_description
1 polymer ?
#
loop_
_entity_poly.entity_id
_entity_poly.type
_entity_poly.pdbx_seq_one_letter_code
_entity_poly.pdbx_strand_id
1 'polypeptide(L)'
;MTGPLVVPVGRYLGMLPVGAGLRHVVRVGGRRVELADDEQLVWALAHGVPGAPDLGGWDRAALMRHLPGEAGADATIDRLVGGGLLLEVAGPVEEFARSVRLLPQALGLGNDPVEGRRFRLGHPGAALVAVPAEIFFLWSWAGLDDNLWTACVRGAKTALPDGSGDPRALATTILGALHQLLSTNAACLDAAPA
;
A
#
# COMPACT_ATOMS: atom_id res chain seq x y z
N MET A 1 -0.71 12.66 -19.20
CA MET A 1 -1.78 12.48 -18.20
C MET A 1 -1.53 11.14 -17.55
N THR A 2 -1.32 11.12 -16.24
CA THR A 2 -1.08 9.90 -15.46
C THR A 2 -2.44 9.30 -15.10
N GLY A 3 -2.60 8.00 -15.29
CA GLY A 3 -3.85 7.29 -14.99
C GLY A 3 -4.09 7.15 -13.48
N PRO A 4 -5.21 6.52 -13.07
CA PRO A 4 -5.45 6.15 -11.68
C PRO A 4 -4.28 5.35 -11.10
N LEU A 5 -3.89 5.62 -9.85
CA LEU A 5 -2.89 4.80 -9.17
C LEU A 5 -3.46 3.41 -8.93
N VAL A 6 -2.69 2.37 -9.25
CA VAL A 6 -3.04 0.98 -8.99
C VAL A 6 -2.32 0.53 -7.72
N VAL A 7 -3.08 0.12 -6.71
CA VAL A 7 -2.52 -0.34 -5.43
C VAL A 7 -3.05 -1.74 -5.07
N PRO A 8 -2.19 -2.64 -4.57
CA PRO A 8 -2.58 -3.95 -4.12
C PRO A 8 -3.25 -3.89 -2.75
N VAL A 9 -4.23 -4.77 -2.56
CA VAL A 9 -4.92 -4.98 -1.29
C VAL A 9 -4.71 -6.41 -0.84
N GLY A 10 -4.40 -6.55 0.45
CA GLY A 10 -4.24 -7.81 1.14
C GLY A 10 -2.80 -8.13 1.51
N ARG A 11 -2.65 -9.14 2.36
CA ARG A 11 -1.36 -9.64 2.82
C ARG A 11 -1.06 -10.99 2.19
N TYR A 12 0.05 -11.10 1.46
CA TYR A 12 0.51 -12.37 0.94
C TYR A 12 0.89 -13.32 2.08
N LEU A 13 0.37 -14.55 2.04
CA LEU A 13 0.60 -15.61 3.03
C LEU A 13 1.57 -16.68 2.52
N GLY A 14 2.11 -16.52 1.30
CA GLY A 14 2.94 -17.52 0.66
C GLY A 14 2.15 -18.50 -0.21
N MET A 15 2.85 -19.53 -0.66
CA MET A 15 2.24 -20.69 -1.28
C MET A 15 1.80 -21.65 -0.18
N LEU A 16 0.49 -21.88 -0.06
CA LEU A 16 -0.09 -22.74 0.96
C LEU A 16 -0.76 -23.97 0.32
N PRO A 17 -0.84 -25.10 1.04
CA PRO A 17 -1.63 -26.24 0.59
C PRO A 17 -3.11 -25.88 0.48
N VAL A 18 -3.67 -26.08 -0.72
CA VAL A 18 -5.10 -25.99 -1.00
C VAL A 18 -5.51 -27.21 -1.81
N GLY A 19 -6.38 -28.05 -1.25
CA GLY A 19 -6.71 -29.35 -1.83
C GLY A 19 -5.45 -30.22 -1.97
N ALA A 20 -5.15 -30.65 -3.19
CA ALA A 20 -4.00 -31.51 -3.50
C ALA A 20 -2.74 -30.75 -3.99
N GLY A 21 -2.78 -29.42 -4.04
CA GLY A 21 -1.68 -28.61 -4.61
C GLY A 21 -1.30 -27.41 -3.75
N LEU A 22 -0.28 -26.69 -4.18
CA LEU A 22 0.08 -25.39 -3.62
C LEU A 22 -0.61 -24.28 -4.42
N ARG A 23 -1.05 -23.24 -3.71
CA ARG A 23 -1.65 -22.02 -4.29
C ARG A 23 -1.06 -20.79 -3.63
N HIS A 24 -0.89 -19.72 -4.40
CA HIS A 24 -0.61 -18.40 -3.86
C HIS A 24 -1.82 -17.92 -3.08
N VAL A 25 -1.63 -17.55 -1.80
CA VAL A 25 -2.74 -17.10 -0.96
C VAL A 25 -2.51 -15.68 -0.47
N VAL A 26 -3.51 -14.83 -0.67
CA VAL A 26 -3.59 -13.47 -0.11
C VAL A 26 -4.72 -13.41 0.91
N ARG A 27 -4.46 -12.79 2.06
CA ARG A 27 -5.50 -12.46 3.04
C ARG A 27 -6.02 -11.05 2.78
N VAL A 28 -7.33 -10.93 2.59
CA VAL A 28 -8.04 -9.65 2.49
C VAL A 28 -9.12 -9.61 3.56
N GLY A 29 -8.97 -8.71 4.53
CA GLY A 29 -9.78 -8.68 5.75
C GLY A 29 -9.73 -10.04 6.47
N GLY A 30 -10.90 -10.63 6.75
CA GLY A 30 -11.01 -11.97 7.32
C GLY A 30 -10.92 -13.11 6.31
N ARG A 31 -10.81 -12.81 5.01
CA ARG A 31 -10.96 -13.78 3.91
C ARG A 31 -9.61 -14.20 3.34
N ARG A 32 -9.50 -15.46 2.93
CA ARG A 32 -8.38 -15.98 2.13
C ARG A 32 -8.81 -16.01 0.66
N VAL A 33 -7.95 -15.52 -0.21
CA VAL A 33 -8.16 -15.51 -1.65
C VAL A 33 -6.98 -16.21 -2.30
N GLU A 34 -7.28 -17.18 -3.15
CA GLU A 34 -6.29 -17.91 -3.94
C GLU A 34 -6.04 -17.16 -5.23
N LEU A 35 -4.78 -17.06 -5.64
CA LEU A 35 -4.37 -16.46 -6.90
C LEU A 35 -3.77 -17.53 -7.81
N ALA A 36 -4.11 -17.46 -9.09
CA ALA A 36 -3.32 -18.09 -10.13
C ALA A 36 -1.95 -17.40 -10.27
N ASP A 37 -1.03 -17.99 -11.02
CA ASP A 37 0.34 -17.49 -11.14
C ASP A 37 0.39 -16.11 -11.83
N ASP A 38 -0.45 -15.89 -12.86
CA ASP A 38 -0.61 -14.60 -13.55
C ASP A 38 -1.20 -13.53 -12.63
N GLU A 39 -2.25 -13.90 -11.88
CA GLU A 39 -2.89 -13.04 -10.89
C GLU A 39 -1.90 -12.64 -9.78
N GLN A 40 -1.07 -13.58 -9.31
CA GLN A 40 -0.06 -13.31 -8.30
C GLN A 40 1.04 -12.38 -8.82
N LEU A 41 1.49 -12.58 -10.06
CA LEU A 41 2.50 -11.73 -10.68
C LEU A 41 2.00 -10.27 -10.80
N VAL A 42 0.79 -10.08 -11.34
CA VAL A 42 0.17 -8.77 -11.48
C VAL A 42 -0.03 -8.11 -10.11
N TRP A 43 -0.54 -8.85 -9.13
CA TRP A 43 -0.74 -8.35 -7.76
C TRP A 43 0.58 -7.98 -7.08
N ALA A 44 1.64 -8.77 -7.27
CA ALA A 44 2.96 -8.48 -6.73
C ALA A 44 3.54 -7.21 -7.36
N LEU A 45 3.48 -7.07 -8.68
CA LEU A 45 4.00 -5.89 -9.38
C LEU A 45 3.24 -4.61 -9.06
N ALA A 46 1.96 -4.70 -8.66
CA ALA A 46 1.20 -3.52 -8.21
C ALA A 46 1.78 -2.86 -6.95
N HIS A 47 2.62 -3.56 -6.16
CA HIS A 47 3.30 -2.96 -5.01
C HIS A 47 4.29 -1.87 -5.41
N GLY A 48 4.74 -1.85 -6.65
CA GLY A 48 5.87 -1.03 -7.09
C GLY A 48 7.18 -1.82 -7.11
N VAL A 49 8.19 -1.24 -7.74
CA VAL A 49 9.56 -1.76 -7.74
C VAL A 49 10.41 -0.91 -6.80
N PRO A 50 11.04 -1.49 -5.75
CA PRO A 50 11.90 -0.74 -4.84
C PRO A 50 13.00 0.00 -5.57
N GLY A 51 13.16 1.30 -5.27
CA GLY A 51 14.20 2.14 -5.86
C GLY A 51 13.96 2.55 -7.32
N ALA A 52 12.85 2.13 -7.95
CA ALA A 52 12.46 2.68 -9.24
C ALA A 52 12.10 4.16 -9.09
N PRO A 53 12.54 5.05 -9.99
CA PRO A 53 12.13 6.45 -9.98
C PRO A 53 10.61 6.55 -10.14
N ASP A 54 9.97 7.36 -9.32
CA ASP A 54 8.55 7.69 -9.47
C ASP A 54 8.37 8.61 -10.68
N LEU A 55 8.14 8.00 -11.85
CA LEU A 55 8.02 8.67 -13.14
C LEU A 55 6.57 9.09 -13.46
N GLY A 56 5.77 9.39 -12.43
CA GLY A 56 4.39 9.86 -12.59
C GLY A 56 3.33 8.90 -12.05
N GLY A 57 3.63 8.13 -11.01
CA GLY A 57 2.69 7.24 -10.37
C GLY A 57 2.64 5.83 -10.98
N TRP A 58 2.25 4.87 -10.13
CA TRP A 58 2.14 3.46 -10.48
C TRP A 58 0.75 3.15 -11.03
N ASP A 59 0.46 3.65 -12.24
CA ASP A 59 -0.81 3.42 -12.92
C ASP A 59 -0.82 2.11 -13.73
N ARG A 60 -1.96 1.80 -14.38
CA ARG A 60 -2.12 0.61 -15.21
C ARG A 60 -1.07 0.53 -16.32
N ALA A 61 -0.72 1.66 -16.95
CA ALA A 61 0.29 1.70 -17.99
C ALA A 61 1.70 1.41 -17.42
N ALA A 62 2.01 1.89 -16.22
CA ALA A 62 3.23 1.54 -15.50
C ALA A 62 3.31 0.05 -15.20
N LEU A 63 2.23 -0.53 -14.67
CA LEU A 63 2.15 -1.97 -14.39
C LEU A 63 2.39 -2.80 -15.65
N MET A 64 1.74 -2.44 -16.76
CA MET A 64 1.87 -3.11 -18.05
C MET A 64 3.28 -3.04 -18.64
N ARG A 65 4.05 -1.97 -18.38
CA ARG A 65 5.47 -1.90 -18.81
C ARG A 65 6.36 -2.91 -18.10
N HIS A 66 5.98 -3.35 -16.90
CA HIS A 66 6.74 -4.32 -16.11
C HIS A 66 6.27 -5.76 -16.29
N LEU A 67 5.12 -5.98 -16.94
CA LEU A 67 4.61 -7.31 -17.26
C LEU A 67 5.27 -7.84 -18.55
N PRO A 68 5.80 -9.07 -18.54
CA PRO A 68 6.55 -9.61 -19.67
C PRO A 68 5.63 -10.06 -20.81
N GLY A 69 5.16 -9.12 -21.65
CA GLY A 69 4.44 -9.43 -22.89
C GLY A 69 3.21 -10.33 -22.73
N GLU A 70 2.65 -10.41 -21.52
CA GLU A 70 1.58 -11.35 -21.18
C GLU A 70 0.28 -10.95 -21.89
N ALA A 71 -0.11 -11.76 -22.87
CA ALA A 71 -1.43 -11.68 -23.47
C ALA A 71 -2.48 -11.87 -22.37
N GLY A 72 -3.37 -10.88 -22.19
CA GLY A 72 -4.45 -10.95 -21.21
C GLY A 72 -4.17 -10.27 -19.86
N ALA A 73 -3.00 -9.65 -19.66
CA ALA A 73 -2.69 -8.90 -18.44
C ALA A 73 -3.75 -7.84 -18.10
N ASP A 74 -4.32 -7.18 -19.10
CA ASP A 74 -5.44 -6.24 -18.95
C ASP A 74 -6.64 -6.89 -18.26
N ALA A 75 -7.08 -8.05 -18.77
CA ALA A 75 -8.17 -8.82 -18.20
C ALA A 75 -7.83 -9.39 -16.80
N THR A 76 -6.56 -9.70 -16.54
CA THR A 76 -6.11 -10.10 -15.19
C THR A 76 -6.20 -8.94 -14.21
N ILE A 77 -5.80 -7.72 -14.61
CA ILE A 77 -5.99 -6.51 -13.79
C ILE A 77 -7.47 -6.30 -13.50
N ASP A 78 -8.34 -6.42 -14.52
CA ASP A 78 -9.80 -6.24 -14.34
C ASP A 78 -10.39 -7.27 -13.36
N ARG A 79 -9.96 -8.54 -13.44
CA ARG A 79 -10.35 -9.59 -12.49
C ARG A 79 -9.92 -9.24 -11.07
N LEU A 80 -8.68 -8.80 -10.89
CA LEU A 80 -8.15 -8.46 -9.57
C LEU A 80 -8.83 -7.21 -8.98
N VAL A 81 -9.15 -6.21 -9.81
CA VAL A 81 -9.95 -5.05 -9.40
C VAL A 81 -11.36 -5.48 -9.00
N GLY A 82 -12.04 -6.28 -9.84
CA GLY A 82 -13.37 -6.81 -9.53
C GLY A 82 -13.40 -7.71 -8.29
N GLY A 83 -12.29 -8.37 -7.96
CA GLY A 83 -12.12 -9.20 -6.77
C GLY A 83 -11.70 -8.44 -5.51
N GLY A 84 -11.44 -7.12 -5.60
CA GLY A 84 -10.97 -6.29 -4.49
C GLY A 84 -9.53 -6.57 -4.04
N LEU A 85 -8.72 -7.16 -4.92
CA LEU A 85 -7.29 -7.45 -4.69
C LEU A 85 -6.39 -6.33 -5.24
N LEU A 86 -6.90 -5.55 -6.20
CA LEU A 86 -6.33 -4.28 -6.62
C LEU A 86 -7.38 -3.18 -6.47
N LEU A 87 -6.93 -1.96 -6.24
CA LEU A 87 -7.76 -0.76 -6.31
C LEU A 87 -7.17 0.23 -7.30
N GLU A 88 -8.04 0.85 -8.11
CA GLU A 88 -7.69 1.98 -8.95
C GLU A 88 -8.15 3.28 -8.27
N VAL A 89 -7.19 4.11 -7.90
CA VAL A 89 -7.45 5.37 -7.18
C VAL A 89 -7.67 6.48 -8.22
N ALA A 90 -8.93 6.62 -8.66
CA ALA A 90 -9.35 7.58 -9.71
C ALA A 90 -10.17 8.78 -9.19
N GLY A 91 -10.37 8.89 -7.87
CA GLY A 91 -11.31 9.82 -7.25
C GLY A 91 -10.75 10.57 -6.04
N PRO A 92 -11.63 11.15 -5.21
CA PRO A 92 -11.23 11.82 -3.97
C PRO A 92 -10.41 10.88 -3.07
N VAL A 93 -9.27 11.36 -2.57
CA VAL A 93 -8.40 10.57 -1.68
C VAL A 93 -9.12 10.05 -0.43
N GLU A 94 -10.19 10.73 -0.01
CA GLU A 94 -11.03 10.33 1.11
C GLU A 94 -11.78 9.02 0.83
N GLU A 95 -12.32 8.82 -0.37
CA GLU A 95 -13.05 7.59 -0.73
C GLU A 95 -12.12 6.38 -0.69
N PHE A 96 -10.93 6.53 -1.28
CA PHE A 96 -9.85 5.55 -1.17
C PHE A 96 -9.46 5.29 0.29
N ALA A 97 -9.19 6.34 1.07
CA ALA A 97 -8.74 6.19 2.45
C ALA A 97 -9.81 5.53 3.35
N ARG A 98 -11.10 5.64 3.01
CA ARG A 98 -12.18 4.95 3.72
C ARG A 98 -12.29 3.47 3.38
N SER A 99 -11.86 3.05 2.18
CA SER A 99 -11.99 1.66 1.72
C SER A 99 -10.86 0.75 2.19
N VAL A 100 -9.76 1.31 2.70
CA VAL A 100 -8.57 0.55 3.11
C VAL A 100 -8.12 0.83 4.54
N ARG A 101 -7.39 -0.12 5.10
CA ARG A 101 -6.53 0.02 6.27
C ARG A 101 -5.07 0.01 5.85
N LEU A 102 -4.24 0.79 6.54
CA LEU A 102 -2.79 0.74 6.41
C LEU A 102 -2.21 -0.07 7.57
N LEU A 103 -1.57 -1.20 7.27
CA LEU A 103 -1.00 -2.10 8.25
C LEU A 103 0.54 -2.06 8.18
N PRO A 104 1.22 -1.57 9.23
CA PRO A 104 2.67 -1.69 9.36
C PRO A 104 3.17 -3.13 9.21
N GLN A 105 4.20 -3.33 8.40
CA GLN A 105 4.86 -4.64 8.21
C GLN A 105 6.35 -4.64 8.62
N ALA A 106 6.90 -3.46 8.95
CA ALA A 106 8.28 -3.26 9.38
C ALA A 106 8.35 -2.64 10.78
N LEU A 107 9.57 -2.50 11.31
CA LEU A 107 9.85 -1.79 12.55
C LEU A 107 10.17 -0.32 12.26
N GLY A 108 9.78 0.57 13.16
CA GLY A 108 10.30 1.92 13.22
C GLY A 108 11.70 1.92 13.83
N LEU A 109 12.71 2.31 13.06
CA LEU A 109 14.13 2.32 13.46
C LEU A 109 14.58 3.68 14.02
N GLY A 110 13.64 4.63 14.17
CA GLY A 110 13.90 5.97 14.68
C GLY A 110 14.39 6.95 13.60
N ASN A 111 14.88 8.10 14.06
CA ASN A 111 15.37 9.18 13.20
C ASN A 111 16.60 8.73 12.40
N ASP A 112 16.67 9.18 11.16
CA ASP A 112 17.85 9.04 10.32
C ASP A 112 18.98 9.93 10.88
N PRO A 113 20.15 9.37 11.21
CA PRO A 113 21.24 10.16 11.78
C PRO A 113 21.90 11.11 10.77
N VAL A 114 21.69 10.92 9.45
CA VAL A 114 22.26 11.74 8.37
C VAL A 114 21.24 12.77 7.89
N GLU A 115 20.00 12.33 7.64
CA GLU A 115 18.91 13.18 7.17
C GLU A 115 17.92 13.46 8.29
N GLY A 116 18.37 14.09 9.39
CA GLY A 116 17.69 14.22 10.70
C GLY A 116 16.24 14.72 10.78
N ARG A 117 15.55 14.85 9.65
CA ARG A 117 14.11 15.09 9.48
C ARG A 117 13.34 13.88 8.95
N ARG A 118 13.99 12.73 8.69
CA ARG A 118 13.36 11.50 8.20
C ARG A 118 13.45 10.38 9.23
N PHE A 119 12.47 9.50 9.25
CA PHE A 119 12.42 8.32 10.09
C PHE A 119 12.60 7.08 9.24
N ARG A 120 13.46 6.16 9.70
CA ARG A 120 13.76 4.92 8.99
C ARG A 120 12.79 3.83 9.41
N LEU A 121 12.31 3.06 8.43
CA LEU A 121 11.50 1.86 8.62
C LEU A 121 12.27 0.66 8.07
N GLY A 122 12.18 -0.49 8.73
CA GLY A 122 12.81 -1.71 8.23
C GLY A 122 12.91 -2.84 9.24
N HIS A 123 13.98 -3.60 9.13
CA HIS A 123 14.31 -4.69 10.04
C HIS A 123 15.58 -4.36 10.84
N PRO A 124 15.85 -5.04 11.96
CA PRO A 124 17.10 -4.84 12.69
C PRO A 124 18.31 -5.02 11.76
N GLY A 125 19.16 -3.99 11.67
CA GLY A 125 20.34 -3.99 10.81
C GLY A 125 20.09 -3.65 9.33
N ALA A 126 18.83 -3.47 8.90
CA ALA A 126 18.49 -3.18 7.50
C ALA A 126 17.34 -2.17 7.40
N ALA A 127 17.67 -0.90 7.16
CA ALA A 127 16.68 0.12 6.80
C ALA A 127 16.19 -0.13 5.37
N LEU A 128 14.88 -0.17 5.18
CA LEU A 128 14.23 -0.42 3.89
C LEU A 128 13.80 0.89 3.22
N VAL A 129 13.31 1.84 4.02
CA VAL A 129 12.78 3.11 3.56
C VAL A 129 12.94 4.19 4.63
N ALA A 130 13.12 5.44 4.22
CA ALA A 130 13.07 6.60 5.11
C ALA A 130 11.90 7.50 4.72
N VAL A 131 11.10 7.95 5.68
CA VAL A 131 9.88 8.75 5.44
C VAL A 131 9.85 10.01 6.31
N PRO A 132 9.12 11.07 5.92
CA PRO A 132 8.88 12.22 6.79
C PRO A 132 8.18 11.86 8.11
N ALA A 133 8.28 12.73 9.10
CA ALA A 133 7.73 12.51 10.45
C ALA A 133 6.22 12.23 10.42
N GLU A 134 5.47 13.00 9.64
CA GLU A 134 4.02 12.88 9.49
C GLU A 134 3.61 11.50 8.95
N ILE A 135 4.37 10.96 7.98
CA ILE A 135 4.15 9.63 7.44
C ILE A 135 4.53 8.57 8.48
N PHE A 136 5.65 8.75 9.18
CA PHE A 136 6.08 7.83 10.23
C PHE A 136 5.05 7.68 11.35
N PHE A 137 4.52 8.80 11.84
CA PHE A 137 3.50 8.80 12.90
C PHE A 137 2.18 8.21 12.42
N LEU A 138 1.71 8.60 11.22
CA LEU A 138 0.51 7.99 10.67
C LEU A 138 0.69 6.47 10.51
N TRP A 139 1.77 6.04 9.84
CA TRP A 139 2.10 4.63 9.62
C TRP A 139 2.12 3.86 10.94
N SER A 140 2.81 4.36 11.97
CA SER A 140 2.98 3.67 13.26
C SER A 140 1.66 3.33 13.95
N TRP A 141 0.62 4.14 13.75
CA TRP A 141 -0.64 4.05 14.49
C TRP A 141 -1.86 3.72 13.63
N ALA A 142 -1.77 3.83 12.30
CA ALA A 142 -2.92 3.66 11.40
C ALA A 142 -3.58 2.27 11.50
N GLY A 143 -2.81 1.24 11.87
CA GLY A 143 -3.34 -0.11 12.06
C GLY A 143 -4.34 -0.24 13.22
N LEU A 144 -4.42 0.75 14.12
CA LEU A 144 -5.38 0.78 15.23
C LEU A 144 -6.75 1.34 14.84
N ASP A 145 -6.86 2.01 13.70
CA ASP A 145 -8.10 2.60 13.22
C ASP A 145 -8.82 1.65 12.23
N ASP A 146 -10.13 1.84 12.09
CA ASP A 146 -10.97 1.01 11.20
C ASP A 146 -10.62 1.21 9.72
N ASN A 147 -10.16 2.40 9.35
CA ASN A 147 -9.71 2.72 8.00
C ASN A 147 -8.67 3.85 8.01
N LEU A 148 -7.98 4.03 6.89
CA LEU A 148 -6.93 5.01 6.72
C LEU A 148 -7.47 6.44 6.85
N TRP A 149 -8.73 6.70 6.48
CA TRP A 149 -9.33 8.02 6.65
C TRP A 149 -9.46 8.40 8.13
N THR A 150 -9.98 7.51 8.97
CA THR A 150 -10.06 7.73 10.42
C THR A 150 -8.67 7.95 11.02
N ALA A 151 -7.67 7.20 10.57
CA ALA A 151 -6.27 7.41 10.96
C ALA A 151 -5.76 8.80 10.54
N CYS A 152 -6.10 9.28 9.33
CA CYS A 152 -5.75 10.62 8.87
C CYS A 152 -6.44 11.71 9.69
N VAL A 153 -7.72 11.54 10.02
CA VAL A 153 -8.46 12.48 10.88
C VAL A 153 -7.84 12.58 12.27
N ARG A 154 -7.48 11.43 12.87
CA ARG A 154 -6.80 11.38 14.17
C ARG A 154 -5.40 12.01 14.08
N GLY A 155 -4.61 11.61 13.08
CA GLY A 155 -3.25 12.11 12.84
C GLY A 155 -3.21 13.62 12.64
N ALA A 156 -4.11 14.16 11.82
CA ALA A 156 -4.21 15.60 11.56
C ALA A 156 -4.53 16.40 12.82
N LYS A 157 -5.44 15.91 13.67
CA LYS A 157 -5.72 16.53 14.98
C LYS A 157 -4.53 16.51 15.92
N THR A 158 -3.67 15.50 15.84
CA THR A 158 -2.47 15.40 16.70
C THR A 158 -1.25 16.14 16.15
N ALA A 159 -1.24 16.48 14.86
CA ALA A 159 -0.10 17.12 14.21
C ALA A 159 0.10 18.59 14.64
N LEU A 160 -0.98 19.29 14.95
CA LEU A 160 -0.96 20.68 15.40
C LEU A 160 -1.57 20.82 16.80
N PRO A 161 -1.01 21.65 17.70
CA PRO A 161 -1.51 21.80 19.08
C PRO A 161 -2.97 22.25 19.19
N ASP A 162 -3.46 22.99 18.20
CA ASP A 162 -4.83 23.49 18.12
C ASP A 162 -5.80 22.53 17.39
N GLY A 163 -5.30 21.39 16.92
CA GLY A 163 -6.07 20.39 16.19
C GLY A 163 -6.50 20.83 14.78
N SER A 164 -5.93 21.91 14.23
CA SER A 164 -6.31 22.49 12.93
C SER A 164 -5.72 21.76 11.72
N GLY A 165 -5.05 20.62 11.91
CA GLY A 165 -4.46 19.87 10.81
C GLY A 165 -5.52 19.42 9.79
N ASP A 166 -5.12 19.33 8.52
CA ASP A 166 -6.01 18.91 7.43
C ASP A 166 -5.87 17.39 7.17
N PRO A 167 -6.91 16.57 7.48
CA PRO A 167 -6.90 15.14 7.19
C PRO A 167 -6.74 14.83 5.71
N ARG A 168 -7.26 15.69 4.83
CA ARG A 168 -7.18 15.48 3.37
C ARG A 168 -5.76 15.72 2.87
N ALA A 169 -5.07 16.75 3.38
CA ALA A 169 -3.65 16.94 3.10
C ALA A 169 -2.81 15.73 3.56
N LEU A 170 -3.07 15.21 4.76
CA LEU A 170 -2.38 14.02 5.26
C LEU A 170 -2.68 12.76 4.42
N ALA A 171 -3.94 12.56 4.01
CA ALA A 171 -4.37 11.48 3.13
C ALA A 171 -3.69 11.56 1.75
N THR A 172 -3.59 12.75 1.16
CA THR A 172 -2.84 12.99 -0.08
C THR A 172 -1.34 12.69 0.10
N THR A 173 -0.77 13.10 1.24
CA THR A 173 0.66 12.88 1.53
C THR A 173 0.97 11.39 1.65
N ILE A 174 0.16 10.61 2.37
CA ILE A 174 0.36 9.17 2.48
C ILE A 174 0.12 8.45 1.15
N LEU A 175 -0.85 8.90 0.33
CA LEU A 175 -1.06 8.37 -1.01
C LEU A 175 0.19 8.55 -1.89
N GLY A 176 0.84 9.72 -1.82
CA GLY A 176 2.10 9.98 -2.54
C GLY A 176 3.28 9.15 -2.03
N ALA A 177 3.29 8.72 -0.78
CA ALA A 177 4.32 7.85 -0.21
C ALA A 177 4.00 6.36 -0.33
N LEU A 178 2.82 6.00 -0.83
CA LEU A 178 2.24 4.68 -0.66
C LEU A 178 3.06 3.59 -1.37
N HIS A 179 3.38 3.76 -2.66
CA HIS A 179 4.19 2.78 -3.39
C HIS A 179 5.61 2.64 -2.84
N GLN A 180 6.17 3.70 -2.23
CA GLN A 180 7.44 3.59 -1.53
C GLN A 180 7.34 2.64 -0.32
N LEU A 181 6.23 2.72 0.43
CA LEU A 181 5.98 1.84 1.57
C LEU A 181 5.61 0.40 1.15
N LEU A 182 4.80 0.25 0.10
CA LEU A 182 4.31 -1.03 -0.39
C LEU A 182 5.42 -1.84 -1.07
N SER A 183 6.19 -1.22 -1.96
CA SER A 183 7.26 -1.90 -2.70
C SER A 183 8.34 -2.46 -1.77
N THR A 184 8.66 -1.74 -0.69
CA THR A 184 9.63 -2.21 0.31
C THR A 184 9.02 -3.11 1.38
N ASN A 185 7.74 -3.47 1.26
CA ASN A 185 6.99 -4.22 2.27
C ASN A 185 7.07 -3.60 3.68
N ALA A 186 7.16 -2.27 3.76
CA ALA A 186 7.12 -1.53 5.02
C ALA A 186 5.68 -1.35 5.51
N ALA A 187 4.71 -1.40 4.58
CA ALA A 187 3.30 -1.43 4.86
C ALA A 187 2.56 -2.39 3.92
N CYS A 188 1.33 -2.70 4.29
CA CYS A 188 0.37 -3.49 3.53
C CYS A 188 -0.97 -2.75 3.59
N LEU A 189 -1.69 -2.67 2.47
CA LEU A 189 -3.10 -2.27 2.51
C LEU A 189 -3.96 -3.50 2.80
N ASP A 190 -5.02 -3.31 3.56
CA ASP A 190 -6.05 -4.32 3.78
C ASP A 190 -7.44 -3.71 3.60
N ALA A 191 -8.45 -4.54 3.39
CA ALA A 191 -9.83 -4.04 3.29
C ALA A 191 -10.28 -3.45 4.63
N ALA A 192 -10.91 -2.27 4.57
CA ALA A 192 -11.64 -1.73 5.71
C ALA A 192 -12.86 -2.62 6.03
N PRO A 193 -13.29 -2.69 7.31
CA PRO A 193 -14.55 -3.33 7.66
C PRO A 193 -15.71 -2.58 6.98
N ALA A 194 -16.75 -3.34 6.59
CA ALA A 194 -17.97 -2.81 5.99
C ALA A 194 -18.83 -2.03 7.00
#